data_AF-A0A523NY35-F1
#
_entry.id   AF-A0A523NY35-F1
#
_cell.length_a   1.000
_cell.length_b   1.000
_cell.length_c   1.000
_cell.angle_alpha   90.00
_cell.angle_beta   90.00
_cell.angle_gamma   90.00
#
_symmetry.space_group_name_H-M   'P 1'
#
loop_
_entity.id
_entity.type
_entity.pdbx_description
1 polymer ?
#
loop_
_entity_poly.entity_id
_entity_poly.type
_entity_poly.pdbx_seq_one_letter_code
_entity_poly.pdbx_strand_id
1 'polypeptide(L)'
;MVFAVVVSSIMLARFDGDGIRRDTLAALEAVSGRQWTLGDAVMFKPGVAPVLVLSDLRTPNVVWATRPDLLSVTRIEIESDWMSVLRRRPRIVALRLEGLELNLETGLDDNNNWGTPVPTITPANTATVSAQGLSELHSIELKNTRIRFRSGWGDIEKTYRIESIELRSSGVDSPLVVSVKAQVNEWPVSFSGELGSPAAMIGGGTFGVTLEGRYSGHESDAEMQLIGQVGALSGLRDIHLKFSLKANSLNDVGSISGFALPRDTPISITAVVTSSDAGLNLEDYVLRIGQAIIRPSAAPQRR
;
A
#
# COMPACT_ATOMS: atom_id res chain seq x y z
N MET A 1 17.38 10.77 30.69
CA MET A 1 17.06 9.34 30.94
C MET A 1 16.08 9.15 32.10
N VAL A 2 16.38 9.61 33.32
CA VAL A 2 15.49 9.47 34.51
C VAL A 2 14.08 10.04 34.29
N PHE A 3 13.97 11.20 33.65
CA PHE A 3 12.67 11.83 33.34
C PHE A 3 11.79 10.97 32.39
N ALA A 4 12.39 10.39 31.34
CA ALA A 4 11.68 9.52 30.40
C ALA A 4 11.19 8.23 31.06
N VAL A 5 11.97 7.69 32.02
CA VAL A 5 11.57 6.54 32.82
C VAL A 5 10.38 6.89 33.71
N VAL A 6 10.41 8.03 34.42
CA VAL A 6 9.31 8.46 35.30
C VAL A 6 8.02 8.71 34.52
N VAL A 7 8.07 9.39 33.37
CA VAL A 7 6.90 9.60 32.50
C VAL A 7 6.36 8.27 31.97
N SER A 8 7.23 7.38 31.51
CA SER A 8 6.83 6.03 31.07
C SER A 8 6.14 5.25 32.19
N SER A 9 6.64 5.34 33.42
CA SER A 9 6.02 4.72 34.59
C SER A 9 4.64 5.31 34.92
N ILE A 10 4.46 6.63 34.79
CA ILE A 10 3.15 7.28 35.00
C ILE A 10 2.16 6.87 33.90
N MET A 11 2.59 6.78 32.64
CA MET A 11 1.74 6.32 31.54
C MET A 11 1.33 4.86 31.72
N LEU A 12 2.27 3.98 32.13
CA LEU A 12 1.98 2.59 32.46
C LEU A 12 0.94 2.49 33.59
N ALA A 13 1.03 3.35 34.62
CA ALA A 13 0.06 3.37 35.73
C ALA A 13 -1.35 3.87 35.33
N ARG A 14 -1.49 4.55 34.19
CA ARG A 14 -2.76 5.05 33.65
C ARG A 14 -3.19 4.32 32.37
N PHE A 15 -2.50 3.26 32.02
CA PHE A 15 -2.74 2.53 30.79
C PHE A 15 -4.04 1.75 30.89
N ASP A 16 -5.03 2.14 30.09
CA ASP A 16 -6.32 1.45 29.95
C ASP A 16 -6.35 0.73 28.60
N GLY A 17 -5.82 -0.49 28.58
CA GLY A 17 -5.78 -1.32 27.37
C GLY A 17 -7.18 -1.65 26.83
N ASP A 18 -8.15 -1.89 27.71
CA ASP A 18 -9.53 -2.21 27.34
C ASP A 18 -10.23 -1.01 26.72
N GLY A 19 -10.03 0.18 27.29
CA GLY A 19 -10.51 1.45 26.71
C GLY A 19 -9.94 1.70 25.32
N ILE A 20 -8.61 1.56 25.15
CA ILE A 20 -7.95 1.71 23.85
C ILE A 20 -8.51 0.72 22.82
N ARG A 21 -8.66 -0.55 23.22
CA ARG A 21 -9.24 -1.59 22.36
C ARG A 21 -10.65 -1.21 21.90
N ARG A 22 -11.53 -0.87 22.84
CA ARG A 22 -12.92 -0.48 22.53
C ARG A 22 -12.99 0.71 21.59
N ASP A 23 -12.23 1.75 21.88
CA ASP A 23 -12.28 3.00 21.11
C ASP A 23 -11.66 2.81 19.71
N THR A 24 -10.63 1.97 19.58
CA THR A 24 -10.05 1.58 18.29
C THR A 24 -11.04 0.82 17.42
N LEU A 25 -11.74 -0.17 17.99
CA LEU A 25 -12.75 -0.95 17.26
C LEU A 25 -13.91 -0.07 16.79
N ALA A 26 -14.40 0.82 17.66
CA ALA A 26 -15.46 1.77 17.31
C ALA A 26 -15.04 2.74 16.19
N ALA A 27 -13.80 3.24 16.22
CA ALA A 27 -13.28 4.12 15.17
C ALA A 27 -13.13 3.38 13.83
N LEU A 28 -12.60 2.16 13.84
CA LEU A 28 -12.46 1.35 12.63
C LEU A 28 -13.82 1.01 12.02
N GLU A 29 -14.81 0.64 12.83
CA GLU A 29 -16.17 0.38 12.37
C GLU A 29 -16.85 1.64 11.80
N ALA A 30 -16.68 2.78 12.45
CA ALA A 30 -17.22 4.05 11.98
C ALA A 30 -16.64 4.49 10.62
N VAL A 31 -15.35 4.22 10.37
CA VAL A 31 -14.67 4.60 9.13
C VAL A 31 -14.90 3.58 8.02
N SER A 32 -14.81 2.28 8.33
CA SER A 32 -14.87 1.23 7.31
C SER A 32 -16.27 0.68 7.07
N GLY A 33 -17.23 0.94 7.96
CA GLY A 33 -18.55 0.31 7.95
C GLY A 33 -18.51 -1.21 8.14
N ARG A 34 -17.44 -1.74 8.72
CA ARG A 34 -17.23 -3.19 8.94
C ARG A 34 -17.00 -3.46 10.41
N GLN A 35 -17.40 -4.64 10.85
CA GLN A 35 -17.06 -5.10 12.19
C GLN A 35 -15.58 -5.46 12.24
N TRP A 36 -14.95 -5.15 13.37
CA TRP A 36 -13.56 -5.46 13.64
C TRP A 36 -13.45 -6.24 14.94
N THR A 37 -12.44 -7.09 15.01
CA THR A 37 -12.01 -7.74 16.25
C THR A 37 -10.55 -7.44 16.50
N LEU A 38 -10.18 -7.41 17.78
CA LEU A 38 -8.81 -7.20 18.24
C LEU A 38 -8.55 -8.20 19.36
N GLY A 39 -7.33 -8.73 19.41
CA GLY A 39 -6.87 -9.55 20.54
C GLY A 39 -7.04 -8.82 21.87
N ASP A 40 -7.18 -9.59 22.95
CA ASP A 40 -7.47 -9.05 24.28
C ASP A 40 -6.26 -8.32 24.89
N ALA A 41 -5.05 -8.63 24.42
CA ALA A 41 -3.82 -8.02 24.92
C ALA A 41 -3.46 -6.75 24.13
N VAL A 42 -3.70 -5.59 24.75
CA VAL A 42 -3.07 -4.32 24.36
C VAL A 42 -1.87 -4.11 25.28
N MET A 43 -0.67 -3.99 24.71
CA MET A 43 0.56 -3.85 25.50
C MET A 43 1.17 -2.46 25.33
N PHE A 44 1.76 -1.96 26.42
CA PHE A 44 2.57 -0.75 26.39
C PHE A 44 4.04 -1.09 26.66
N LYS A 45 4.90 -0.79 25.69
CA LYS A 45 6.36 -0.90 25.84
C LYS A 45 6.92 0.46 26.27
N PRO A 46 7.42 0.62 27.51
CA PRO A 46 8.03 1.86 27.96
C PRO A 46 9.39 2.08 27.28
N GLY A 47 9.80 3.34 27.15
CA GLY A 47 11.08 3.69 26.54
C GLY A 47 11.20 5.17 26.20
N VAL A 48 12.31 5.54 25.55
CA VAL A 48 12.51 6.91 25.03
C VAL A 48 11.57 7.21 23.86
N ALA A 49 11.05 6.19 23.18
CA ALA A 49 9.92 6.29 22.27
C ALA A 49 8.94 5.19 22.69
N PRO A 50 7.92 5.49 23.51
CA PRO A 50 6.98 4.47 23.96
C PRO A 50 6.21 3.89 22.78
N VAL A 51 5.94 2.59 22.85
CA VAL A 51 5.26 1.85 21.79
C VAL A 51 4.00 1.19 22.34
N LEU A 52 2.87 1.50 21.72
CA LEU A 52 1.62 0.77 21.92
C LEU A 52 1.59 -0.42 20.95
N VAL A 53 1.34 -1.61 21.46
CA VAL A 53 1.25 -2.83 20.66
C VAL A 53 -0.17 -3.37 20.72
N LEU A 54 -0.78 -3.51 19.54
CA LEU A 54 -2.07 -4.15 19.33
C LEU A 54 -1.83 -5.49 18.62
N SER A 55 -2.56 -6.53 19.00
CA SER A 55 -2.40 -7.87 18.44
C SER A 55 -3.69 -8.36 17.80
N ASP A 56 -3.56 -9.17 16.76
CA ASP A 56 -4.68 -9.90 16.13
C ASP A 56 -5.85 -9.00 15.72
N LEU A 57 -5.57 -7.93 14.98
CA LEU A 57 -6.62 -7.10 14.36
C LEU A 57 -7.20 -7.84 13.16
N ARG A 58 -8.52 -8.02 13.09
CA ARG A 58 -9.19 -8.74 11.99
C ARG A 58 -10.51 -8.09 11.61
N THR A 59 -10.87 -8.19 10.34
CA THR A 59 -12.23 -7.96 9.85
C THR A 59 -12.71 -9.21 9.13
N PRO A 60 -13.91 -9.73 9.49
CA PRO A 60 -14.46 -10.88 8.82
C PRO A 60 -14.73 -10.55 7.35
N ASN A 61 -14.71 -11.60 6.54
CA ASN A 61 -15.08 -11.54 5.14
C ASN A 61 -16.61 -11.62 4.98
N VAL A 62 -17.07 -11.35 3.77
CA VAL A 62 -18.47 -11.61 3.38
C VAL A 62 -18.74 -13.12 3.34
N VAL A 63 -19.99 -13.52 3.60
CA VAL A 63 -20.38 -14.95 3.76
C VAL A 63 -20.09 -15.83 2.55
N TRP A 64 -20.02 -15.25 1.35
CA TRP A 64 -19.75 -15.99 0.11
C TRP A 64 -18.25 -16.15 -0.19
N ALA A 65 -17.37 -15.46 0.53
CA ALA A 65 -15.93 -15.54 0.32
C ALA A 65 -15.35 -16.86 0.85
N THR A 66 -14.26 -17.33 0.24
CA THR A 66 -13.61 -18.60 0.64
C THR A 66 -12.71 -18.49 1.85
N ARG A 67 -12.26 -17.28 2.20
CA ARG A 67 -11.48 -17.01 3.41
C ARG A 67 -12.34 -16.36 4.49
N PRO A 68 -12.19 -16.76 5.77
CA PRO A 68 -13.01 -16.25 6.86
C PRO A 68 -12.78 -14.77 7.14
N ASP A 69 -11.54 -14.29 6.96
CA ASP A 69 -11.16 -12.89 7.18
C ASP A 69 -10.87 -12.21 5.83
N LEU A 70 -11.39 -10.99 5.65
CA LEU A 70 -10.99 -10.12 4.54
C LEU A 70 -9.57 -9.58 4.78
N LEU A 71 -9.31 -9.12 6.00
CA LEU A 71 -8.02 -8.58 6.41
C LEU A 71 -7.70 -9.04 7.83
N SER A 72 -6.45 -9.44 8.05
CA SER A 72 -5.91 -9.70 9.38
C SER A 72 -4.51 -9.11 9.51
N VAL A 73 -4.16 -8.66 10.71
CA VAL A 73 -2.82 -8.19 11.06
C VAL A 73 -2.41 -8.84 12.37
N THR A 74 -1.29 -9.54 12.37
CA THR A 74 -0.80 -10.23 13.58
C THR A 74 -0.40 -9.23 14.66
N ARG A 75 0.32 -8.17 14.28
CA ARG A 75 0.88 -7.20 15.22
C ARG A 75 0.92 -5.81 14.63
N ILE A 76 0.47 -4.84 15.41
CA ILE A 76 0.52 -3.42 15.08
C ILE A 76 1.30 -2.72 16.19
N GLU A 77 2.34 -1.98 15.83
CA GLU A 77 3.10 -1.15 16.75
C GLU A 77 2.93 0.31 16.38
N ILE A 78 2.46 1.10 17.34
CA ILE A 78 2.25 2.54 17.21
C ILE A 78 3.27 3.22 18.12
N GLU A 79 4.26 3.85 17.51
CA GLU A 79 5.30 4.59 18.20
C GLU A 79 4.88 6.05 18.38
N SER A 80 5.00 6.57 19.61
CA SER A 80 4.63 7.95 19.93
C SER A 80 5.81 8.76 20.48
N ASP A 81 5.83 10.06 20.16
CA ASP A 81 6.78 11.01 20.75
C ASP A 81 6.27 11.57 22.09
N TRP A 82 6.86 11.12 23.19
CA TRP A 82 6.49 11.56 24.54
C TRP A 82 6.87 13.02 24.84
N MET A 83 7.86 13.62 24.15
CA MET A 83 8.19 15.05 24.36
C MET A 83 6.99 15.94 24.01
N SER A 84 6.15 15.46 23.09
CA SER A 84 4.95 16.14 22.65
C SER A 84 3.72 15.77 23.50
N VAL A 85 3.67 14.57 24.10
CA VAL A 85 2.70 14.20 25.16
C VAL A 85 2.79 15.15 26.36
N LEU A 86 4.02 15.52 26.78
CA LEU A 86 4.25 16.48 27.87
C LEU A 86 3.70 17.88 27.55
N ARG A 87 3.60 18.22 26.25
CA ARG A 87 3.01 19.46 25.73
C ARG A 87 1.52 19.31 25.41
N ARG A 88 0.87 18.21 25.84
CA ARG A 88 -0.53 17.84 25.56
C ARG A 88 -0.87 17.70 24.07
N ARG A 89 0.11 17.33 23.24
CA ARG A 89 -0.05 17.06 21.80
C ARG A 89 0.60 15.71 21.47
N PRO A 90 -0.04 14.57 21.80
CA PRO A 90 0.50 13.26 21.47
C PRO A 90 0.69 13.14 19.95
N ARG A 91 1.88 12.72 19.51
CA ARG A 91 2.21 12.56 18.08
C ARG A 91 2.44 11.11 17.77
N ILE A 92 1.89 10.63 16.66
CA ILE A 92 2.20 9.30 16.11
C ILE A 92 3.38 9.46 15.18
N VAL A 93 4.53 8.89 15.54
CA VAL A 93 5.77 9.06 14.77
C VAL A 93 5.90 7.95 13.73
N ALA A 94 5.66 6.71 14.16
CA ALA A 94 5.78 5.54 13.31
C ALA A 94 4.65 4.55 13.55
N LEU A 95 4.20 3.93 12.46
CA LEU A 95 3.24 2.84 12.46
C LEU A 95 3.89 1.62 11.82
N ARG A 96 3.95 0.50 12.53
CA ARG A 96 4.50 -0.77 12.01
C ARG A 96 3.43 -1.85 12.03
N LEU A 97 3.20 -2.50 10.91
CA LEU A 97 2.29 -3.64 10.78
C LEU A 97 3.11 -4.87 10.41
N GLU A 98 2.89 -5.96 11.11
CA GLU A 98 3.55 -7.23 10.85
C GLU A 98 2.51 -8.34 10.62
N GLY A 99 2.75 -9.15 9.59
CA GLY A 99 1.88 -10.28 9.27
C GLY A 99 0.52 -9.85 8.72
N LEU A 100 0.49 -8.79 7.90
CA LEU A 100 -0.74 -8.37 7.22
C LEU A 100 -1.13 -9.43 6.19
N GLU A 101 -2.34 -9.97 6.31
CA GLU A 101 -2.97 -10.79 5.28
C GLU A 101 -4.21 -10.09 4.73
N LEU A 102 -4.28 -9.93 3.41
CA LEU A 102 -5.42 -9.36 2.70
C LEU A 102 -5.95 -10.37 1.68
N ASN A 103 -7.23 -10.72 1.79
CA ASN A 103 -7.92 -11.70 0.95
C ASN A 103 -8.96 -11.02 0.06
N LEU A 104 -8.59 -10.73 -1.18
CA LEU A 104 -9.47 -10.14 -2.19
C LEU A 104 -10.11 -11.23 -3.04
N GLU A 105 -11.44 -11.22 -3.13
CA GLU A 105 -12.21 -12.20 -3.92
C GLU A 105 -13.28 -11.50 -4.75
N THR A 106 -13.46 -11.93 -6.01
CA THR A 106 -14.64 -11.63 -6.81
C THR A 106 -15.55 -12.85 -6.95
N GLY A 107 -16.86 -12.64 -6.87
CA GLY A 107 -17.87 -13.63 -7.15
C GLY A 107 -18.24 -13.68 -8.64
N LEU A 108 -19.09 -14.64 -9.01
CA LEU A 108 -19.63 -14.81 -10.36
C LEU A 108 -20.60 -13.70 -10.78
N ASP A 109 -21.15 -12.95 -9.83
CA ASP A 109 -22.16 -11.89 -10.08
C ASP A 109 -21.55 -10.49 -10.09
N ASP A 110 -20.26 -10.35 -10.44
CA ASP A 110 -19.47 -9.11 -10.37
C ASP A 110 -19.37 -8.47 -8.97
N ASN A 111 -19.83 -9.21 -7.95
CA ASN A 111 -19.64 -8.86 -6.56
C ASN A 111 -18.17 -8.99 -6.16
N ASN A 112 -17.68 -8.08 -5.34
CA ASN A 112 -16.36 -8.15 -4.74
C ASN A 112 -16.44 -8.01 -3.22
N ASN A 113 -15.49 -8.60 -2.50
CA ASN A 113 -15.55 -8.62 -1.05
C ASN A 113 -14.96 -7.36 -0.39
N TRP A 114 -14.31 -6.47 -1.17
CA TRP A 114 -13.70 -5.23 -0.70
C TRP A 114 -14.60 -4.00 -0.84
N GLY A 115 -15.69 -4.08 -1.61
CA GLY A 115 -16.70 -3.04 -1.68
C GLY A 115 -17.31 -2.79 -0.31
N THR A 116 -17.24 -1.55 0.17
CA THR A 116 -17.94 -1.12 1.38
C THR A 116 -19.36 -0.67 1.03
N PRO A 117 -20.38 -0.98 1.84
CA PRO A 117 -21.52 -0.07 1.94
C PRO A 117 -20.95 1.28 2.40
N VAL A 118 -21.08 2.34 1.62
CA VAL A 118 -20.65 3.68 2.02
C VAL A 118 -21.61 4.13 3.13
N PRO A 119 -21.21 4.25 4.41
CA PRO A 119 -22.03 5.01 5.35
C PRO A 119 -22.08 6.45 4.83
N THR A 120 -23.27 7.03 4.71
CA THR A 120 -23.44 8.44 4.36
C THR A 120 -22.71 9.27 5.40
N ILE A 121 -21.50 9.72 5.04
CA ILE A 121 -20.65 10.49 5.94
C ILE A 121 -21.24 11.89 6.01
N THR A 122 -22.05 12.16 7.05
CA THR A 122 -22.49 13.52 7.35
C THR A 122 -21.25 14.35 7.70
N PRO A 123 -21.12 15.62 7.25
CA PRO A 123 -19.92 16.45 7.45
C PRO A 123 -19.45 16.63 8.90
N ALA A 124 -20.25 16.22 9.89
CA ALA A 124 -19.85 16.17 11.31
C ALA A 124 -18.78 15.11 11.61
N ASN A 125 -18.69 14.01 10.85
CA ASN A 125 -17.72 12.94 11.07
C ASN A 125 -16.40 13.13 10.32
N THR A 126 -16.33 14.10 9.40
CA THR A 126 -15.09 14.47 8.69
C THR A 126 -14.14 15.29 9.57
N ALA A 127 -14.61 15.76 10.73
CA ALA A 127 -13.84 16.62 11.63
C ALA A 127 -12.88 15.87 12.57
N THR A 128 -12.90 14.53 12.62
CA THR A 128 -12.17 13.76 13.65
C THR A 128 -10.96 12.98 13.14
N VAL A 129 -10.82 12.74 11.83
CA VAL A 129 -9.49 12.46 11.24
C VAL A 129 -8.87 13.82 10.95
N SER A 130 -8.55 14.55 12.02
CA SER A 130 -7.92 15.86 11.87
C SER A 130 -6.66 15.69 11.02
N ALA A 131 -6.50 16.49 9.96
CA ALA A 131 -5.29 16.52 9.14
C ALA A 131 -4.02 16.70 10.01
N GLN A 132 -4.19 17.25 11.21
CA GLN A 132 -3.19 17.35 12.28
C GLN A 132 -2.61 15.99 12.72
N GLY A 133 -3.38 14.91 12.76
CA GLY A 133 -2.89 13.58 13.15
C GLY A 133 -2.04 12.90 12.07
N LEU A 134 -2.35 13.15 10.79
CA LEU A 134 -1.56 12.67 9.64
C LEU A 134 -0.34 13.56 9.37
N SER A 135 -0.40 14.84 9.74
CA SER A 135 0.71 15.82 9.62
C SER A 135 1.99 15.38 10.33
N GLU A 136 1.85 14.52 11.33
CA GLU A 136 2.93 14.12 12.22
C GLU A 136 3.36 12.66 12.01
N LEU A 137 2.72 11.91 11.09
CA LEU A 137 3.09 10.54 10.76
C LEU A 137 4.34 10.54 9.88
N HIS A 138 5.48 10.13 10.44
CA HIS A 138 6.76 10.17 9.73
C HIS A 138 7.05 8.89 8.96
N SER A 139 6.59 7.74 9.46
CA SER A 139 6.84 6.48 8.78
C SER A 139 5.73 5.45 8.96
N ILE A 140 5.47 4.70 7.90
CA ILE A 140 4.65 3.49 7.91
C ILE A 140 5.51 2.34 7.40
N GLU A 141 5.56 1.25 8.15
CA GLU A 141 6.29 0.03 7.80
C GLU A 141 5.34 -1.16 7.81
N LEU A 142 5.29 -1.93 6.73
CA LEU A 142 4.60 -3.21 6.66
C LEU A 142 5.65 -4.29 6.50
N LYS A 143 5.55 -5.37 7.27
CA LYS A 143 6.41 -6.57 7.16
C LYS A 143 5.60 -7.82 6.96
N ASN A 144 6.17 -8.76 6.22
CA ASN A 144 5.60 -10.10 6.02
C ASN A 144 4.14 -10.03 5.55
N THR A 145 3.91 -9.23 4.51
CA THR A 145 2.56 -8.99 3.96
C THR A 145 2.22 -10.03 2.90
N ARG A 146 1.01 -10.57 2.97
CA ARG A 146 0.45 -11.50 1.99
C ARG A 146 -0.85 -10.94 1.41
N ILE A 147 -0.88 -10.77 0.09
CA ILE A 147 -2.09 -10.38 -0.62
C ILE A 147 -2.53 -11.56 -1.48
N ARG A 148 -3.71 -12.11 -1.20
CA ARG A 148 -4.35 -13.12 -2.02
C ARG A 148 -5.43 -12.49 -2.86
N PHE A 149 -5.43 -12.76 -4.15
CA PHE A 149 -6.49 -12.40 -5.07
C PHE A 149 -7.07 -13.66 -5.69
N ARG A 150 -8.40 -13.81 -5.65
CA ARG A 150 -9.14 -14.88 -6.31
C ARG A 150 -10.24 -14.32 -7.20
N SER A 151 -10.27 -14.73 -8.46
CA SER A 151 -11.35 -14.40 -9.39
C SER A 151 -12.35 -15.54 -9.51
N GLY A 152 -13.63 -15.25 -9.27
CA GLY A 152 -14.73 -16.20 -9.46
C GLY A 152 -15.00 -16.55 -10.92
N TRP A 153 -14.62 -15.69 -11.87
CA TRP A 153 -14.91 -15.85 -13.31
C TRP A 153 -13.90 -16.74 -14.05
N GLY A 154 -12.66 -16.82 -13.56
CA GLY A 154 -11.55 -17.48 -14.27
C GLY A 154 -10.83 -18.56 -13.49
N ASP A 155 -11.29 -18.89 -12.28
CA ASP A 155 -10.57 -19.73 -11.30
C ASP A 155 -9.09 -19.33 -11.15
N ILE A 156 -8.83 -18.03 -11.20
CA ILE A 156 -7.49 -17.47 -11.06
C ILE A 156 -7.29 -17.15 -9.58
N GLU A 157 -6.40 -17.90 -8.91
CA GLU A 157 -5.91 -17.57 -7.58
C GLU A 157 -4.43 -17.18 -7.65
N LYS A 158 -4.11 -15.98 -7.14
CA LYS A 158 -2.74 -15.48 -7.05
C LYS A 158 -2.45 -15.02 -5.63
N THR A 159 -1.27 -15.37 -5.13
CA THR A 159 -0.77 -14.89 -3.85
C THR A 159 0.51 -14.11 -4.06
N TYR A 160 0.52 -12.86 -3.62
CA TYR A 160 1.66 -11.96 -3.64
C TYR A 160 2.24 -11.88 -2.23
N ARG A 161 3.53 -12.14 -2.10
CA ARG A 161 4.27 -12.01 -0.85
C ARG A 161 5.16 -10.78 -0.94
N ILE A 162 4.96 -9.86 0.00
CA ILE A 162 5.71 -8.62 0.13
C ILE A 162 6.47 -8.72 1.44
N GLU A 163 7.80 -8.70 1.35
CA GLU A 163 8.67 -8.80 2.52
C GLU A 163 8.57 -7.53 3.37
N SER A 164 8.69 -6.37 2.71
CA SER A 164 8.56 -5.08 3.39
C SER A 164 8.01 -3.99 2.48
N ILE A 165 7.18 -3.12 3.02
CA ILE A 165 6.86 -1.80 2.47
C ILE A 165 7.25 -0.77 3.51
N GLU A 166 7.97 0.25 3.09
CA GLU A 166 8.35 1.38 3.93
C GLU A 166 7.98 2.67 3.24
N LEU A 167 7.21 3.49 3.94
CA LEU A 167 6.79 4.83 3.52
C LEU A 167 7.35 5.79 4.55
N ARG A 168 8.11 6.80 4.13
CA ARG A 168 8.69 7.81 5.01
C ARG A 168 8.42 9.21 4.49
N SER A 169 8.02 10.11 5.37
CA SER A 169 7.89 11.53 5.08
C SER A 169 8.37 12.37 6.26
N SER A 170 8.89 13.57 5.96
CA SER A 170 9.22 14.58 6.98
C SER A 170 8.02 15.45 7.38
N GLY A 171 6.86 15.25 6.74
CA GLY A 171 5.60 15.95 7.02
C GLY A 171 4.60 15.82 5.87
N VAL A 172 3.34 16.18 6.10
CA VAL A 172 2.28 16.03 5.07
C VAL A 172 2.54 16.80 3.78
N ASP A 173 3.31 17.89 3.81
CA ASP A 173 3.67 18.68 2.63
C ASP A 173 5.01 18.26 2.00
N SER A 174 5.72 17.31 2.60
CA SER A 174 7.01 16.80 2.10
C SER A 174 6.83 15.57 1.20
N PRO A 175 7.74 15.32 0.25
CA PRO A 175 7.73 14.10 -0.56
C PRO A 175 7.69 12.83 0.29
N LEU A 176 6.94 11.84 -0.18
CA LEU A 176 6.84 10.52 0.43
C LEU A 176 7.89 9.59 -0.19
N VAL A 177 8.91 9.24 0.57
CA VAL A 177 9.91 8.24 0.17
C VAL A 177 9.30 6.86 0.32
N VAL A 178 9.41 6.04 -0.71
CA VAL A 178 8.87 4.69 -0.78
C VAL A 178 9.99 3.68 -0.97
N SER A 179 9.94 2.58 -0.24
CA SER A 179 10.77 1.39 -0.47
C SER A 179 9.91 0.13 -0.34
N VAL A 180 10.01 -0.76 -1.32
CA VAL A 180 9.29 -2.04 -1.35
C VAL A 180 10.28 -3.14 -1.64
N LYS A 181 10.20 -4.22 -0.87
CA LYS A 181 10.90 -5.49 -1.13
C LYS A 181 9.87 -6.60 -1.19
N ALA A 182 9.92 -7.38 -2.25
CA ALA A 182 9.03 -8.50 -2.48
C ALA A 182 9.78 -9.62 -3.21
N GLN A 183 9.07 -10.72 -3.47
CA GLN A 183 9.61 -11.84 -4.22
C GLN A 183 8.66 -12.24 -5.35
N VAL A 184 9.22 -12.53 -6.52
CA VAL A 184 8.51 -13.08 -7.67
C VAL A 184 9.24 -14.34 -8.10
N ASN A 185 8.56 -15.49 -8.07
CA ASN A 185 9.15 -16.82 -8.33
C ASN A 185 10.43 -17.07 -7.52
N GLU A 186 10.39 -16.78 -6.20
CA GLU A 186 11.53 -16.93 -5.27
C GLU A 186 12.68 -15.91 -5.46
N TRP A 187 12.63 -15.09 -6.51
CA TRP A 187 13.64 -14.07 -6.79
C TRP A 187 13.26 -12.70 -6.24
N PRO A 188 14.23 -11.95 -5.67
CA PRO A 188 13.98 -10.63 -5.12
C PRO A 188 13.56 -9.64 -6.20
N VAL A 189 12.50 -8.89 -5.90
CA VAL A 189 12.13 -7.68 -6.60
C VAL A 189 12.08 -6.53 -5.60
N SER A 190 12.63 -5.39 -5.98
CA SER A 190 12.63 -4.18 -5.16
C SER A 190 12.15 -2.99 -5.95
N PHE A 191 11.48 -2.07 -5.26
CA PHE A 191 11.12 -0.75 -5.78
C PHE A 191 11.52 0.31 -4.77
N SER A 192 12.02 1.44 -5.24
CA SER A 192 12.32 2.59 -4.37
C SER A 192 12.19 3.89 -5.13
N GLY A 193 11.85 4.95 -4.41
CA GLY A 193 11.84 6.29 -4.97
C GLY A 193 10.99 7.24 -4.15
N GLU A 194 10.41 8.23 -4.83
CA GLU A 194 9.67 9.31 -4.21
C GLU A 194 8.31 9.49 -4.90
N LEU A 195 7.31 9.74 -4.08
CA LEU A 195 6.02 10.24 -4.49
C LEU A 195 5.88 11.68 -3.96
N GLY A 196 4.94 12.45 -4.53
CA GLY A 196 4.64 13.76 -3.98
C GLY A 196 4.02 13.70 -2.58
N SER A 197 3.66 14.86 -2.06
CA SER A 197 3.29 15.01 -0.65
C SER A 197 1.98 14.28 -0.29
N PRO A 198 1.87 13.68 0.91
CA PRO A 198 0.62 13.12 1.41
C PRO A 198 -0.57 14.10 1.37
N ALA A 199 -0.34 15.39 1.64
CA ALA A 199 -1.36 16.44 1.55
C ALA A 199 -1.95 16.56 0.14
N ALA A 200 -1.10 16.53 -0.89
CA ALA A 200 -1.56 16.52 -2.28
C ALA A 200 -2.40 15.27 -2.59
N MET A 201 -1.95 14.08 -2.16
CA MET A 201 -2.67 12.82 -2.40
C MET A 201 -4.06 12.80 -1.73
N ILE A 202 -4.13 13.20 -0.46
CA ILE A 202 -5.37 13.20 0.34
C ILE A 202 -6.30 14.33 -0.11
N GLY A 203 -5.74 15.50 -0.42
CA GLY A 203 -6.47 16.67 -0.89
C GLY A 203 -6.94 16.58 -2.34
N GLY A 204 -6.59 15.51 -3.07
CA GLY A 204 -6.94 15.32 -4.47
C GLY A 204 -6.16 16.21 -5.45
N GLY A 205 -5.03 16.77 -5.02
CA GLY A 205 -4.13 17.53 -5.87
C GLY A 205 -3.20 16.63 -6.70
N THR A 206 -2.60 17.20 -7.74
CA THR A 206 -1.60 16.51 -8.56
C THR A 206 -0.31 16.28 -7.77
N PHE A 207 0.26 15.09 -7.90
CA PHE A 207 1.53 14.74 -7.28
C PHE A 207 2.43 13.97 -8.24
N GLY A 208 3.75 14.18 -8.08
CA GLY A 208 4.76 13.48 -8.86
C GLY A 208 4.95 12.03 -8.40
N VAL A 209 5.39 11.18 -9.33
CA VAL A 209 5.78 9.80 -9.09
C VAL A 209 7.15 9.60 -9.72
N THR A 210 8.12 9.13 -8.95
CA THR A 210 9.43 8.66 -9.44
C THR A 210 9.78 7.40 -8.69
N LEU A 211 9.68 6.26 -9.37
CA LEU A 211 10.02 4.96 -8.82
C LEU A 211 11.03 4.26 -9.72
N GLU A 212 12.01 3.64 -9.11
CA GLU A 212 12.95 2.73 -9.74
C GLU A 212 12.71 1.34 -9.20
N GLY A 213 12.85 0.32 -10.04
CA GLY A 213 12.68 -1.06 -9.67
C GLY A 213 13.81 -1.93 -10.17
N ARG A 214 14.13 -2.97 -9.41
CA ARG A 214 15.12 -3.98 -9.79
C ARG A 214 14.58 -5.37 -9.51
N TYR A 215 14.82 -6.26 -10.45
CA TYR A 215 14.60 -7.69 -10.33
C TYR A 215 15.92 -8.40 -10.57
N SER A 216 16.27 -9.35 -9.70
CA SER A 216 17.52 -10.13 -9.81
C SER A 216 17.23 -11.60 -9.65
N GLY A 217 17.14 -12.29 -10.78
CA GLY A 217 16.97 -13.72 -10.91
C GLY A 217 18.30 -14.47 -11.12
N HIS A 218 18.22 -15.75 -11.47
CA HIS A 218 19.39 -16.56 -11.84
C HIS A 218 19.90 -16.22 -13.24
N GLU A 219 18.99 -16.03 -14.19
CA GLU A 219 19.26 -15.76 -15.62
C GLU A 219 18.65 -14.44 -16.10
N SER A 220 17.91 -13.75 -15.23
CA SER A 220 17.19 -12.52 -15.54
C SER A 220 17.55 -11.40 -14.58
N ASP A 221 18.10 -10.31 -15.07
CA ASP A 221 18.17 -9.03 -14.39
C ASP A 221 17.28 -8.04 -15.13
N ALA A 222 16.42 -7.34 -14.39
CA ALA A 222 15.60 -6.29 -14.97
C ALA A 222 15.68 -5.00 -14.15
N GLU A 223 15.82 -3.89 -14.86
CA GLU A 223 15.68 -2.54 -14.35
C GLU A 223 14.36 -1.97 -14.82
N MET A 224 13.63 -1.33 -13.91
CA MET A 224 12.34 -0.72 -14.15
C MET A 224 12.37 0.73 -13.69
N GLN A 225 11.60 1.57 -14.35
CA GLN A 225 11.41 2.96 -13.95
C GLN A 225 9.98 3.39 -14.26
N LEU A 226 9.39 4.14 -13.33
CA LEU A 226 8.09 4.77 -13.47
C LEU A 226 8.22 6.24 -13.08
N ILE A 227 8.06 7.14 -14.04
CA ILE A 227 8.16 8.58 -13.81
C ILE A 227 6.94 9.28 -14.36
N GLY A 228 6.40 10.23 -13.61
CA GLY A 228 5.38 11.13 -14.13
C GLY A 228 4.57 11.77 -13.03
N GLN A 229 3.28 11.91 -13.27
CA GLN A 229 2.36 12.53 -12.34
C GLN A 229 1.01 11.81 -12.33
N VAL A 230 0.36 11.90 -11.18
CA VAL A 230 -1.01 11.44 -10.98
C VAL A 230 -1.78 12.63 -10.43
N GLY A 231 -2.95 12.90 -11.01
CA GLY A 231 -3.90 13.85 -10.47
C GLY A 231 -4.67 13.27 -9.28
N ALA A 232 -5.99 13.34 -9.34
CA ALA A 232 -6.83 12.78 -8.30
C ALA A 232 -6.82 11.24 -8.34
N LEU A 233 -6.40 10.62 -7.24
CA LEU A 233 -6.51 9.16 -7.03
C LEU A 233 -7.96 8.68 -7.12
N SER A 234 -8.90 9.50 -6.62
CA SER A 234 -10.33 9.25 -6.74
C SER A 234 -10.75 9.33 -8.21
N GLY A 235 -11.06 8.17 -8.80
CA GLY A 235 -11.45 8.09 -10.21
C GLY A 235 -10.27 8.09 -11.20
N LEU A 236 -9.03 7.97 -10.73
CA LEU A 236 -7.82 7.79 -11.55
C LEU A 236 -7.68 8.84 -12.67
N ARG A 237 -7.77 10.13 -12.30
CA ARG A 237 -7.77 11.26 -13.24
C ARG A 237 -6.39 11.91 -13.37
N ASP A 238 -6.19 12.57 -14.50
CA ASP A 238 -4.98 13.30 -14.88
C ASP A 238 -3.68 12.49 -14.65
N ILE A 239 -3.72 11.21 -14.98
CA ILE A 239 -2.56 10.32 -14.95
C ILE A 239 -1.75 10.55 -16.21
N HIS A 240 -0.45 10.74 -16.03
CA HIS A 240 0.54 10.73 -17.10
C HIS A 240 1.82 10.12 -16.57
N LEU A 241 2.00 8.82 -16.80
CA LEU A 241 3.09 8.02 -16.26
C LEU A 241 3.88 7.36 -17.40
N LYS A 242 5.18 7.61 -17.45
CA LYS A 242 6.11 6.91 -18.32
C LYS A 242 6.68 5.71 -17.58
N PHE A 243 6.43 4.53 -18.11
CA PHE A 243 7.07 3.29 -17.68
C PHE A 243 8.22 2.92 -18.62
N SER A 244 9.32 2.44 -18.06
CA SER A 244 10.35 1.75 -18.82
C SER A 244 10.84 0.50 -18.10
N LEU A 245 11.15 -0.54 -18.85
CA LEU A 245 11.77 -1.76 -18.38
C LEU A 245 12.90 -2.14 -19.35
N LYS A 246 14.03 -2.58 -18.80
CA LYS A 246 15.11 -3.20 -19.54
C LYS A 246 15.50 -4.49 -18.84
N ALA A 247 15.57 -5.58 -19.58
CA ALA A 247 15.98 -6.86 -19.06
C ALA A 247 16.90 -7.58 -20.07
N ASN A 248 17.91 -8.27 -19.56
CA ASN A 248 18.78 -9.15 -20.38
C ASN A 248 18.03 -10.41 -20.83
N SER A 249 17.08 -10.88 -20.02
CA SER A 249 16.18 -12.01 -20.24
C SER A 249 14.99 -11.89 -19.27
N LEU A 250 13.93 -12.66 -19.50
CA LEU A 250 12.81 -12.82 -18.57
C LEU A 250 12.55 -14.29 -18.21
N ASN A 251 13.56 -15.17 -18.37
CA ASN A 251 13.47 -16.60 -18.10
C ASN A 251 12.90 -16.90 -16.71
N ASP A 252 13.42 -16.23 -15.68
CA ASP A 252 12.99 -16.42 -14.28
C ASP A 252 11.61 -15.82 -13.93
N VAL A 253 11.04 -14.95 -14.78
CA VAL A 253 9.75 -14.30 -14.52
C VAL A 253 8.57 -15.25 -14.83
N GLY A 254 8.81 -16.31 -15.61
CA GLY A 254 7.80 -17.30 -15.95
C GLY A 254 6.81 -16.79 -17.01
N SER A 255 5.51 -16.99 -16.81
CA SER A 255 4.46 -16.51 -17.71
C SER A 255 3.75 -15.29 -17.15
N ILE A 256 3.45 -14.31 -18.01
CA ILE A 256 2.65 -13.15 -17.64
C ILE A 256 1.25 -13.35 -18.23
N SER A 257 0.24 -13.43 -17.36
CA SER A 257 -1.16 -13.60 -17.76
C SER A 257 -1.40 -14.80 -18.68
N GLY A 258 -0.66 -15.89 -18.46
CA GLY A 258 -0.76 -17.12 -19.26
C GLY A 258 0.06 -17.11 -20.56
N PHE A 259 0.69 -15.99 -20.91
CA PHE A 259 1.56 -15.90 -22.09
C PHE A 259 2.99 -16.28 -21.71
N ALA A 260 3.57 -17.21 -22.49
CA ALA A 260 4.97 -17.57 -22.37
C ALA A 260 5.84 -16.38 -22.77
N LEU A 261 6.83 -16.05 -21.93
CA LEU A 261 7.78 -14.98 -22.23
C LEU A 261 8.89 -15.50 -23.17
N PRO A 262 9.43 -14.64 -24.05
CA PRO A 262 10.59 -14.97 -24.85
C PRO A 262 11.76 -15.38 -23.96
N ARG A 263 12.40 -16.49 -24.30
CA ARG A 263 13.57 -17.00 -23.57
C ARG A 263 14.87 -16.48 -24.17
N ASP A 264 15.88 -16.34 -23.31
CA ASP A 264 17.27 -16.05 -23.70
C ASP A 264 17.42 -14.83 -24.60
N THR A 265 16.51 -13.87 -24.46
CA THR A 265 16.38 -12.73 -25.38
C THR A 265 16.27 -11.44 -24.58
N PRO A 266 17.11 -10.42 -24.88
CA PRO A 266 16.98 -9.10 -24.27
C PRO A 266 15.64 -8.46 -24.60
N ILE A 267 15.02 -7.86 -23.58
CA ILE A 267 13.72 -7.22 -23.68
C ILE A 267 13.81 -5.79 -23.18
N SER A 268 13.21 -4.85 -23.92
CA SER A 268 13.00 -3.50 -23.42
C SER A 268 11.60 -3.03 -23.72
N ILE A 269 10.95 -2.44 -22.72
CA ILE A 269 9.62 -1.86 -22.83
C ILE A 269 9.73 -0.39 -22.49
N THR A 270 9.11 0.46 -23.30
CA THR A 270 8.74 1.82 -22.89
C THR A 270 7.26 1.98 -23.16
N ALA A 271 6.53 2.64 -22.27
CA ALA A 271 5.13 2.94 -22.49
C ALA A 271 4.73 4.20 -21.72
N VAL A 272 3.74 4.92 -22.24
CA VAL A 272 3.09 6.03 -21.54
C VAL A 272 1.68 5.60 -21.17
N VAL A 273 1.32 5.74 -19.90
CA VAL A 273 -0.02 5.50 -19.40
C VAL A 273 -0.66 6.85 -19.13
N THR A 274 -1.78 7.11 -19.79
CA THR A 274 -2.59 8.32 -19.61
C THR A 274 -3.97 7.98 -19.08
N SER A 275 -4.67 8.95 -18.49
CA SER A 275 -6.11 8.80 -18.18
C SER A 275 -6.97 9.64 -19.10
N SER A 276 -8.16 9.13 -19.42
CA SER A 276 -9.24 9.85 -20.11
C SER A 276 -10.58 9.57 -19.42
N ASP A 277 -11.66 10.23 -19.88
CA ASP A 277 -13.01 9.96 -19.38
C ASP A 277 -13.46 8.50 -19.58
N ALA A 278 -12.87 7.79 -20.55
CA ALA A 278 -13.13 6.38 -20.83
C ALA A 278 -12.28 5.40 -19.98
N GLY A 279 -11.34 5.90 -19.17
CA GLY A 279 -10.42 5.10 -18.37
C GLY A 279 -8.95 5.31 -18.74
N LEU A 280 -8.11 4.33 -18.38
CA LEU A 280 -6.67 4.35 -18.63
C LEU A 280 -6.35 3.99 -20.09
N ASN A 281 -5.49 4.76 -20.73
CA ASN A 281 -4.98 4.51 -22.07
C ASN A 281 -3.49 4.19 -22.03
N LEU A 282 -3.06 3.35 -22.97
CA LEU A 282 -1.65 3.04 -23.22
C LEU A 282 -1.22 3.68 -24.54
N GLU A 283 -0.31 4.63 -24.45
CA GLU A 283 0.21 5.43 -25.56
C GLU A 283 1.72 5.19 -25.73
N ASP A 284 2.22 5.52 -26.94
CA ASP A 284 3.65 5.55 -27.27
C ASP A 284 4.47 4.33 -26.80
N TYR A 285 3.85 3.14 -26.81
CA TYR A 285 4.53 1.95 -26.35
C TYR A 285 5.50 1.40 -27.40
N VAL A 286 6.67 0.99 -26.95
CA VAL A 286 7.66 0.29 -27.75
C VAL A 286 8.10 -0.94 -26.97
N LEU A 287 7.80 -2.11 -27.52
CA LEU A 287 8.29 -3.39 -27.02
C LEU A 287 9.37 -3.90 -27.97
N ARG A 288 10.58 -4.09 -27.46
CA ARG A 288 11.68 -4.72 -28.19
C ARG A 288 11.95 -6.09 -27.59
N ILE A 289 12.01 -7.10 -28.44
CA ILE A 289 12.35 -8.48 -28.09
C ILE A 289 13.44 -8.90 -29.06
N GLY A 290 14.69 -8.88 -28.61
CA GLY A 290 15.85 -9.08 -29.48
C GLY A 290 15.86 -8.05 -30.60
N GLN A 291 15.74 -8.51 -31.86
CA GLN A 291 15.68 -7.66 -33.04
C GLN A 291 14.26 -7.21 -33.41
N ALA A 292 13.22 -7.85 -32.85
CA ALA A 292 11.84 -7.50 -33.13
C ALA A 292 11.45 -6.21 -32.39
N ILE A 293 10.75 -5.31 -33.09
CA ILE A 293 10.20 -4.08 -32.52
C ILE A 293 8.70 -4.07 -32.77
N ILE A 294 7.93 -3.96 -31.69
CA ILE A 294 6.47 -3.84 -31.70
C ILE A 294 6.13 -2.42 -31.25
N ARG A 295 5.26 -1.75 -32.02
CA ARG A 295 4.75 -0.40 -31.78
C ARG A 295 3.24 -0.38 -32.04
N PRO A 296 2.49 0.58 -31.48
CA PRO A 296 1.11 0.79 -31.89
C PRO A 296 1.04 0.99 -33.41
N SER A 297 0.08 0.31 -34.05
CA SER A 297 -0.26 0.60 -35.44
C SER A 297 -0.68 2.06 -35.53
N ALA A 298 -0.11 2.82 -36.46
CA ALA A 298 -0.55 4.19 -36.68
C ALA A 298 -2.06 4.18 -36.97
N ALA A 299 -2.84 4.89 -36.16
CA ALA A 299 -4.25 5.10 -36.47
C ALA A 299 -4.34 5.69 -37.89
N PRO A 300 -5.23 5.20 -38.77
CA PRO A 300 -5.41 5.81 -40.07
C PRO A 300 -5.75 7.28 -39.86
N GLN A 301 -4.95 8.18 -40.43
CA GLN A 301 -5.26 9.60 -40.42
C GLN A 301 -6.65 9.77 -41.04
N ARG A 302 -7.63 10.16 -40.21
CA ARG A 302 -8.93 10.59 -40.74
C ARG A 302 -8.66 11.85 -41.55
N ARG A 303 -8.70 11.70 -42.88
CA ARG A 303 -8.78 12.81 -43.83
C ARG A 303 -10.12 13.52 -43.68
#